data_AF-A0A2H3DJV6-F1
#
_entry.id   AF-A0A2H3DJV6-F1
#
_cell.length_a   1.000
_cell.length_b   1.000
_cell.length_c   1.000
_cell.angle_alpha   90.00
_cell.angle_beta   90.00
_cell.angle_gamma   90.00
#
_symmetry.space_group_name_H-M   'P 1'
#
loop_
_entity.id
_entity.type
_entity.pdbx_description
1 polymer ?
#
loop_
_entity_poly.entity_id
_entity_poly.type
_entity_poly.pdbx_seq_one_letter_code
_entity_poly.pdbx_strand_id
1 'polypeptide(L)'
;MILHLKSILTDHGIPLMEQPCKTFCLTVMQRYTSIIVGKKPPHTIPTALTSFGCGCNHCDDVKTFFTSGVQLTHHLCAVAKVRAHVEEKLKTQRVRMEAAGVEWYTLRTGSPHSLVITKPKSMSLYPAWEINSRHGVELLDEMGDEKTQKVILGEHYLWIHDVLHGAPGTSDPLPIEGLPSSLLVPSGIKRMFDDDIDSEDGSKKKKIKLEE
;
A
#
# COMPACT_ATOMS: atom_id res chain seq x y z
N MET A 1 -0.01 9.64 15.09
CA MET A 1 -0.02 9.07 16.47
C MET A 1 1.15 9.61 17.30
N ILE A 2 2.37 9.70 16.75
CA ILE A 2 3.49 10.39 17.39
C ILE A 2 3.19 11.89 17.59
N LEU A 3 2.53 12.58 16.63
CA LEU A 3 2.01 13.95 16.83
C LEU A 3 1.20 14.15 18.11
N HIS A 4 0.20 13.29 18.33
CA HIS A 4 -0.72 13.46 19.45
C HIS A 4 -0.02 13.23 20.78
N LEU A 5 0.86 12.23 20.83
CA LEU A 5 1.71 11.98 21.99
C LEU A 5 2.67 13.14 22.25
N LYS A 6 3.36 13.65 21.21
CA LYS A 6 4.28 14.79 21.35
C LYS A 6 3.58 16.03 21.88
N SER A 7 2.38 16.34 21.39
CA SER A 7 1.58 17.48 21.89
C SER A 7 1.28 17.32 23.37
N ILE A 8 0.70 16.18 23.77
CA ILE A 8 0.36 15.90 25.17
C ILE A 8 1.59 15.98 26.08
N LEU A 9 2.71 15.37 25.66
CA LEU A 9 3.94 15.38 26.44
C LEU A 9 4.48 16.81 26.61
N THR A 10 4.42 17.62 25.55
CA THR A 10 4.87 19.02 25.59
C THR A 10 3.98 19.86 26.52
N ASP A 11 2.66 19.65 26.48
CA ASP A 11 1.69 20.33 27.34
C ASP A 11 1.94 20.02 28.83
N HIS A 12 2.50 18.84 29.13
CA HIS A 12 2.88 18.43 30.48
C HIS A 12 4.36 18.68 30.82
N GLY A 13 5.13 19.33 29.94
CA GLY A 13 6.55 19.62 30.15
C GLY A 13 7.46 18.38 30.16
N ILE A 14 7.00 17.27 29.59
CA ILE A 14 7.74 16.01 29.51
C ILE A 14 8.49 15.97 28.16
N PRO A 15 9.83 15.99 28.15
CA PRO A 15 10.59 15.96 26.90
C PRO A 15 10.61 14.55 26.28
N LEU A 16 10.52 14.48 24.96
CA LEU A 16 10.54 13.23 24.19
C LEU A 16 11.88 12.46 24.31
N MET A 17 12.96 13.18 24.63
CA MET A 17 14.30 12.62 24.78
C MET A 17 14.51 11.87 26.10
N GLU A 18 13.60 12.01 27.07
CA GLU A 18 13.68 11.35 28.37
C GLU A 18 12.95 10.01 28.37
N GLN A 19 13.29 9.17 29.36
CA GLN A 19 12.57 7.92 29.57
C GLN A 19 11.19 8.19 30.19
N PRO A 20 10.14 7.42 29.82
CA PRO A 20 10.14 6.25 28.93
C PRO A 20 9.92 6.59 27.44
N CYS A 21 9.69 7.87 27.11
CA CYS A 21 9.30 8.34 25.78
C CYS A 21 10.35 8.00 24.71
N LYS A 22 11.63 8.17 25.04
CA LYS A 22 12.74 7.80 24.15
C LYS A 22 12.68 6.34 23.72
N THR A 23 12.51 5.40 24.67
CA THR A 23 12.44 3.96 24.38
C THR A 23 11.19 3.62 23.56
N PHE A 24 10.07 4.27 23.86
CA PHE A 24 8.84 4.10 23.08
C PHE A 24 9.05 4.50 21.62
N CYS A 25 9.57 5.70 21.35
CA CYS A 25 9.83 6.19 20.00
C CYS A 25 10.79 5.29 19.23
N LEU A 26 11.89 4.87 19.87
CA LEU A 26 12.85 3.93 19.26
C LEU A 26 12.16 2.61 18.89
N THR A 27 11.41 2.01 19.82
CA THR A 27 10.73 0.72 19.60
C THR A 27 9.73 0.82 18.46
N VAL A 28 8.95 1.90 18.41
CA VAL A 28 7.98 2.14 17.34
C VAL A 28 8.70 2.25 16.00
N MET A 29 9.77 3.04 15.91
CA MET A 29 10.49 3.22 14.65
C MET A 29 11.17 1.94 14.18
N GLN A 30 11.83 1.19 15.07
CA GLN A 30 12.42 -0.11 14.73
C GLN A 30 11.39 -1.10 14.19
N ARG A 31 10.21 -1.19 14.83
CA ARG A 31 9.12 -2.06 14.37
C ARG A 31 8.53 -1.57 13.06
N TYR A 32 8.34 -0.27 12.91
CA TYR A 32 7.79 0.33 11.70
C TYR A 32 8.70 0.04 10.50
N THR A 33 10.01 0.31 10.64
CA THR A 33 10.96 0.08 9.53
C THR A 33 11.19 -1.40 9.25
N SER A 34 11.19 -2.28 10.26
CA SER A 34 11.40 -3.73 10.04
C SER A 34 10.17 -4.45 9.49
N ILE A 35 8.96 -4.12 9.97
CA ILE A 35 7.73 -4.86 9.65
C ILE A 35 6.94 -4.20 8.52
N ILE A 36 6.81 -2.87 8.54
CA ILE A 36 5.91 -2.13 7.63
C ILE A 36 6.63 -1.67 6.37
N VAL A 37 7.81 -1.06 6.53
CA VAL A 37 8.63 -0.61 5.40
C VAL A 37 9.37 -1.81 4.81
N GLY A 38 10.16 -2.49 5.64
CA GLY A 38 10.96 -3.63 5.24
C GLY A 38 11.99 -3.30 4.16
N LYS A 39 12.47 -4.34 3.48
CA LYS A 39 13.45 -4.20 2.41
C LYS A 39 12.82 -3.55 1.18
N LYS A 40 13.50 -2.56 0.62
CA LYS A 40 13.13 -1.96 -0.66
C LYS A 40 12.98 -3.05 -1.74
N PRO A 41 11.79 -3.24 -2.32
CA PRO A 41 11.60 -4.19 -3.38
C PRO A 41 12.31 -3.69 -4.66
N PRO A 42 12.73 -4.60 -5.55
CA PRO A 42 13.21 -4.17 -6.86
C PRO A 42 12.11 -3.39 -7.58
N HIS A 43 12.49 -2.31 -8.25
CA HIS A 43 11.54 -1.55 -9.07
C HIS A 43 11.28 -2.37 -10.35
N THR A 44 10.19 -3.13 -10.35
CA THR A 44 9.90 -4.15 -11.37
C THR A 44 8.89 -3.71 -12.41
N ILE A 45 8.50 -2.43 -12.44
CA ILE A 45 7.46 -1.96 -13.37
C ILE A 45 8.01 -2.06 -14.79
N PRO A 46 7.48 -2.96 -15.64
CA PRO A 46 8.01 -3.13 -16.98
C PRO A 46 7.74 -1.88 -17.81
N THR A 47 8.72 -1.44 -18.60
CA THR A 47 8.60 -0.28 -19.52
C THR A 47 7.42 -0.40 -20.49
N ALA A 48 6.97 -1.63 -20.75
CA ALA A 48 5.75 -1.88 -21.53
C ALA A 48 4.50 -1.24 -20.90
N LEU A 49 4.41 -1.20 -19.57
CA LEU A 49 3.24 -0.70 -18.87
C LEU A 49 3.27 0.83 -18.72
N THR A 50 4.47 1.42 -18.67
CA THR A 50 4.64 2.89 -18.63
C THR A 50 4.25 3.56 -19.96
N SER A 51 4.25 2.78 -21.06
CA SER A 51 3.82 3.21 -22.39
C SER A 51 2.40 2.76 -22.76
N PHE A 52 1.63 2.25 -21.79
CA PHE A 52 0.24 1.86 -22.03
C PHE A 52 -0.63 3.06 -22.42
N GLY A 53 -1.56 2.83 -23.35
CA GLY A 53 -2.64 3.76 -23.65
C GLY A 53 -2.43 4.66 -24.86
N CYS A 54 -3.33 5.64 -24.98
CA CYS A 54 -3.29 6.66 -26.02
C CYS A 54 -3.41 8.10 -25.48
N GLY A 55 -3.27 8.29 -24.16
CA GLY A 55 -3.45 9.59 -23.49
C GLY A 55 -4.90 10.03 -23.31
N CYS A 56 -5.88 9.12 -23.43
CA CYS A 56 -7.25 9.41 -22.99
C CYS A 56 -7.38 9.09 -21.50
N ASN A 57 -8.31 9.76 -20.81
CA ASN A 57 -8.49 9.64 -19.36
C ASN A 57 -8.54 8.17 -18.89
N HIS A 58 -9.33 7.32 -19.54
CA HIS A 58 -9.44 5.90 -19.14
C HIS A 58 -8.16 5.09 -19.37
N CYS A 59 -7.37 5.45 -20.39
CA CYS A 59 -6.06 4.84 -20.60
C CYS A 59 -5.03 5.32 -19.57
N ASP A 60 -5.08 6.60 -19.21
CA ASP A 60 -4.20 7.19 -18.20
C ASP A 60 -4.53 6.68 -16.79
N ASP A 61 -5.81 6.42 -16.50
CA ASP A 61 -6.25 5.78 -15.26
C ASP A 61 -5.65 4.37 -15.12
N VAL A 62 -5.74 3.56 -16.19
CA VAL A 62 -5.16 2.20 -16.22
C VAL A 62 -3.64 2.24 -16.18
N LYS A 63 -3.02 3.20 -16.88
CA LYS A 63 -1.57 3.42 -16.82
C LYS A 63 -1.14 3.76 -15.39
N THR A 64 -1.86 4.66 -14.72
CA THR A 64 -1.62 5.02 -13.31
C THR A 64 -1.78 3.81 -12.41
N PHE A 65 -2.81 2.98 -12.63
CA PHE A 65 -2.98 1.72 -11.92
C PHE A 65 -1.75 0.81 -12.04
N PHE A 66 -1.15 0.69 -13.24
CA PHE A 66 0.07 -0.09 -13.41
C PHE A 66 1.28 0.54 -12.71
N THR A 67 1.46 1.86 -12.79
CA THR A 67 2.69 2.54 -12.36
C THR A 67 2.74 2.91 -10.89
N SER A 68 1.62 3.29 -10.28
CA SER A 68 1.58 3.82 -8.90
C SER A 68 0.51 3.18 -8.03
N GLY A 69 -0.38 2.35 -8.59
CA GLY A 69 -1.41 1.68 -7.82
C GLY A 69 -0.85 0.66 -6.82
N VAL A 70 -1.29 0.71 -5.57
CA VAL A 70 -1.11 -0.40 -4.61
C VAL A 70 -2.11 -1.52 -4.86
N GLN A 71 -3.25 -1.18 -5.45
CA GLN A 71 -4.31 -2.14 -5.73
C GLN A 71 -3.86 -3.19 -6.74
N LEU A 72 -4.27 -4.44 -6.52
CA LEU A 72 -3.99 -5.54 -7.44
C LEU A 72 -4.96 -5.58 -8.61
N THR A 73 -6.15 -5.00 -8.43
CA THR A 73 -7.23 -5.06 -9.38
C THR A 73 -7.76 -3.66 -9.65
N HIS A 74 -8.02 -3.36 -10.92
CA HIS A 74 -8.70 -2.15 -11.37
C HIS A 74 -10.00 -2.51 -12.08
N HIS A 75 -11.07 -1.81 -11.71
CA HIS A 75 -12.39 -1.98 -12.30
C HIS A 75 -12.74 -0.77 -13.15
N LEU A 76 -12.73 -0.95 -14.47
CA LEU A 76 -13.23 0.06 -15.40
C LEU A 76 -14.73 -0.17 -15.65
N CYS A 77 -15.55 0.45 -14.81
CA CYS A 77 -17.02 0.46 -14.94
C CYS A 77 -17.45 1.56 -15.90
N ALA A 78 -17.54 1.25 -17.19
CA ALA A 78 -17.85 2.23 -18.23
C ALA A 78 -18.74 1.65 -19.33
N VAL A 79 -19.28 2.51 -20.19
CA VAL A 79 -20.07 2.11 -21.37
C VAL A 79 -19.26 1.22 -22.32
N ALA A 80 -19.96 0.40 -23.12
CA ALA A 80 -19.33 -0.63 -23.95
C ALA A 80 -18.22 -0.09 -24.87
N LYS A 81 -18.40 1.08 -25.48
CA LYS A 81 -17.40 1.72 -26.36
C LYS A 81 -16.09 2.02 -25.63
N VAL A 82 -16.17 2.51 -24.40
CA VAL A 82 -15.00 2.83 -23.57
C VAL A 82 -14.27 1.57 -23.16
N ARG A 83 -14.99 0.53 -22.70
CA ARG A 83 -14.37 -0.74 -22.33
C ARG A 83 -13.70 -1.40 -23.52
N ALA A 84 -14.37 -1.45 -24.67
CA ALA A 84 -13.82 -2.00 -25.90
C ALA A 84 -12.54 -1.28 -26.32
N HIS A 85 -12.48 0.05 -26.16
CA HIS A 85 -11.27 0.82 -26.44
C HIS A 85 -10.09 0.41 -25.56
N VAL A 86 -10.27 0.33 -24.24
CA VAL A 86 -9.20 -0.06 -23.31
C VAL A 86 -8.80 -1.52 -23.51
N GLU A 87 -9.77 -2.41 -23.71
CA GLU A 87 -9.54 -3.83 -23.99
C GLU A 87 -8.74 -4.02 -25.29
N GLU A 88 -9.02 -3.22 -26.33
CA GLU A 88 -8.25 -3.26 -27.58
C GLU A 88 -6.79 -2.84 -27.39
N LYS A 89 -6.53 -1.85 -26.51
CA LYS A 89 -5.16 -1.46 -26.15
C LYS A 89 -4.43 -2.57 -25.40
N LEU A 90 -5.11 -3.26 -24.49
CA LEU A 90 -4.56 -4.43 -23.80
C LEU A 90 -4.25 -5.56 -24.79
N LYS A 91 -5.15 -5.82 -25.75
CA LYS A 91 -4.95 -6.82 -26.81
C LYS A 91 -3.77 -6.47 -27.73
N THR A 92 -3.66 -5.21 -28.14
CA THR A 92 -2.54 -4.73 -29.00
C THR A 92 -1.19 -4.95 -28.31
N GLN A 93 -1.15 -4.86 -26.98
CA GLN A 93 0.07 -5.05 -26.19
C GLN A 93 0.15 -6.42 -25.49
N ARG A 94 -0.68 -7.39 -25.90
CA ARG A 94 -0.91 -8.66 -25.19
C ARG A 94 0.36 -9.38 -24.78
N VAL A 95 1.29 -9.59 -25.70
CA VAL A 95 2.57 -10.29 -25.43
C VAL A 95 3.32 -9.65 -24.26
N ARG A 96 3.31 -8.32 -24.18
CA ARG A 96 3.99 -7.58 -23.11
C ARG A 96 3.20 -7.62 -21.79
N MET A 97 1.87 -7.59 -21.86
CA MET A 97 1.00 -7.70 -20.68
C MET A 97 1.13 -9.08 -20.04
N GLU A 98 1.09 -10.14 -20.84
CA GLU A 98 1.26 -11.53 -20.37
C GLU A 98 2.66 -11.76 -19.81
N ALA A 99 3.70 -11.24 -20.46
CA ALA A 99 5.07 -11.30 -19.92
C ALA A 99 5.21 -10.55 -18.58
N ALA A 100 4.39 -9.52 -18.34
CA ALA A 100 4.30 -8.81 -17.07
C ALA A 100 3.35 -9.48 -16.06
N GLY A 101 2.70 -10.60 -16.40
CA GLY A 101 1.74 -11.29 -15.55
C GLY A 101 0.41 -10.56 -15.37
N VAL A 102 0.08 -9.63 -16.27
CA VAL A 102 -1.18 -8.88 -16.23
C VAL A 102 -2.29 -9.69 -16.89
N GLU A 103 -3.42 -9.79 -16.21
CA GLU A 103 -4.62 -10.49 -16.67
C GLU A 103 -5.79 -9.52 -16.78
N TRP A 104 -6.73 -9.78 -17.68
CA TRP A 104 -7.96 -8.99 -17.76
C TRP A 104 -9.14 -9.80 -18.27
N TYR A 105 -10.34 -9.42 -17.83
CA TYR A 105 -11.60 -10.01 -18.30
C TYR A 105 -12.75 -9.01 -18.14
N THR A 106 -13.85 -9.25 -18.86
CA THR A 106 -15.08 -8.46 -18.68
C THR A 106 -16.02 -9.16 -17.69
N LEU A 107 -16.27 -8.53 -16.55
CA LEU A 107 -17.29 -8.94 -15.59
C LEU A 107 -18.66 -8.45 -16.06
N ARG A 108 -19.53 -9.38 -16.44
CA ARG A 108 -20.87 -9.11 -17.01
C ARG A 108 -21.98 -9.09 -15.94
N THR A 109 -21.71 -8.44 -14.81
CA THR A 109 -22.68 -8.30 -13.72
C THR A 109 -23.08 -6.83 -13.60
N GLY A 110 -24.38 -6.56 -13.48
CA GLY A 110 -24.94 -5.21 -13.40
C GLY A 110 -24.91 -4.44 -14.73
N SER A 111 -25.26 -3.15 -14.69
CA SER A 111 -25.12 -2.24 -15.83
C SER A 111 -24.63 -0.88 -15.33
N PRO A 112 -23.52 -0.34 -15.87
CA PRO A 112 -22.67 -0.90 -16.92
C PRO A 112 -21.79 -2.08 -16.44
N HIS A 113 -21.49 -3.06 -17.31
CA HIS A 113 -20.46 -4.09 -17.05
C HIS A 113 -19.08 -3.46 -16.76
N SER A 114 -18.17 -4.25 -16.18
CA SER A 114 -16.82 -3.80 -15.82
C SER A 114 -15.75 -4.55 -16.60
N LEU A 115 -14.73 -3.84 -17.07
CA LEU A 115 -13.48 -4.46 -17.48
C LEU A 115 -12.57 -4.54 -16.24
N VAL A 116 -12.22 -5.76 -15.84
CA VAL A 116 -11.39 -6.04 -14.67
C VAL A 116 -9.97 -6.31 -15.15
N ILE A 117 -9.00 -5.59 -14.59
CA ILE A 117 -7.58 -5.70 -14.93
C ILE A 117 -6.83 -6.04 -13.64
N THR A 118 -6.06 -7.12 -13.64
CA THR A 118 -5.33 -7.63 -12.49
C THR A 118 -3.83 -7.62 -12.79
N LYS A 119 -3.02 -7.11 -11.87
CA LYS A 119 -1.56 -7.12 -11.96
C LYS A 119 -0.96 -8.05 -10.90
N PRO A 120 0.24 -8.61 -11.11
CA PRO A 120 0.85 -9.49 -10.13
C PRO A 120 1.20 -8.71 -8.86
N LYS A 121 1.19 -9.41 -7.72
CA LYS A 121 1.52 -8.82 -6.42
C LYS A 121 2.88 -8.15 -6.38
N SER A 122 3.86 -8.66 -7.13
CA SER A 122 5.19 -8.04 -7.23
C SER A 122 5.14 -6.57 -7.67
N MET A 123 4.16 -6.18 -8.50
CA MET A 123 3.99 -4.81 -8.97
C MET A 123 3.34 -3.87 -7.96
N SER A 124 2.70 -4.37 -6.91
CA SER A 124 2.16 -3.52 -5.84
C SER A 124 3.17 -3.28 -4.72
N LEU A 125 4.25 -4.08 -4.66
CA LEU A 125 5.22 -4.01 -3.57
C LEU A 125 5.97 -2.67 -3.57
N TYR A 126 6.43 -2.20 -4.74
CA TYR A 126 7.20 -0.96 -4.80
C TYR A 126 6.38 0.29 -4.44
N PRO A 127 5.18 0.52 -5.02
CA PRO A 127 4.32 1.62 -4.57
C PRO A 127 3.94 1.55 -3.09
N ALA A 128 3.68 0.34 -2.56
CA ALA A 128 3.39 0.17 -1.14
C ALA A 128 4.60 0.53 -0.26
N TRP A 129 5.80 0.06 -0.65
CA TRP A 129 7.04 0.41 0.01
C TRP A 129 7.28 1.93 0.00
N GLU A 130 7.07 2.59 -1.13
CA GLU A 130 7.26 4.04 -1.27
C GLU A 130 6.32 4.84 -0.35
N ILE A 131 5.04 4.44 -0.28
CA ILE A 131 4.06 5.05 0.65
C ILE A 131 4.50 4.86 2.10
N ASN A 132 4.86 3.63 2.48
CA ASN A 132 5.28 3.32 3.85
C ASN A 132 6.59 4.01 4.22
N SER A 133 7.55 4.07 3.30
CA SER A 133 8.81 4.80 3.46
C SER A 133 8.53 6.28 3.73
N ARG A 134 7.69 6.93 2.91
CA ARG A 134 7.32 8.33 3.11
C ARG A 134 6.66 8.58 4.45
N HIS A 135 5.68 7.76 4.84
CA HIS A 135 5.06 7.88 6.16
C HIS A 135 6.08 7.67 7.30
N GLY A 136 7.07 6.79 7.11
CA GLY A 136 8.14 6.61 8.08
C GLY A 136 9.08 7.81 8.19
N VAL A 137 9.34 8.51 7.08
CA VAL A 137 10.07 9.80 7.08
C VAL A 137 9.26 10.86 7.81
N GLU A 138 7.96 10.96 7.54
CA GLU A 138 7.07 11.89 8.25
C GLU A 138 7.08 11.62 9.77
N LEU A 139 6.99 10.35 10.19
CA LEU A 139 7.12 9.97 11.61
C LEU A 139 8.49 10.32 12.20
N LEU A 140 9.55 10.25 11.41
CA LEU A 140 10.90 10.63 11.83
C LEU A 140 10.99 12.14 12.07
N ASP A 141 10.48 12.93 11.13
CA ASP A 141 10.43 14.40 11.21
C ASP A 141 9.57 14.88 12.38
N GLU A 142 8.48 14.16 12.70
CA GLU A 142 7.65 14.44 13.86
C GLU A 142 8.42 14.39 15.19
N MET A 143 9.46 13.55 15.31
CA MET A 143 10.25 13.44 16.54
C MET A 143 11.14 14.66 16.79
N GLY A 144 11.40 15.50 15.79
CA GLY A 144 12.23 16.71 15.92
C GLY A 144 13.31 16.79 14.85
N ASP A 145 14.27 17.68 15.05
CA ASP A 145 15.43 17.83 14.17
C ASP A 145 16.36 16.60 14.22
N GLU A 146 17.28 16.51 13.26
CA GLU A 146 18.24 15.39 13.18
C GLU A 146 19.00 15.14 14.49
N LYS A 147 19.33 16.21 15.22
CA LYS A 147 20.01 16.10 16.52
C LYS A 147 19.12 15.40 17.55
N THR A 148 17.86 15.79 17.63
CA THR A 148 16.85 15.15 18.49
C THR A 148 16.62 13.70 18.09
N GLN A 149 16.48 13.43 16.79
CA GLN A 149 16.29 12.08 16.27
C GLN A 149 17.47 11.17 16.63
N LYS A 150 18.73 11.64 16.51
CA LYS A 150 19.92 10.88 16.93
C LYS A 150 19.96 10.61 18.42
N VAL A 151 19.53 11.57 19.26
CA VAL A 151 19.44 11.36 20.72
C VAL A 151 18.40 10.30 21.06
N ILE A 152 17.24 10.31 20.39
CA ILE A 152 16.15 9.38 20.64
C ILE A 152 16.49 7.97 20.13
N LEU A 153 16.91 7.88 18.86
CA LEU A 153 17.13 6.60 18.17
C LEU A 153 18.49 5.96 18.47
N GLY A 154 19.45 6.75 18.97
CA GLY A 154 20.77 6.25 19.34
C GLY A 154 21.50 5.61 18.16
N GLU A 155 22.11 4.44 18.40
CA GLU A 155 22.87 3.68 17.40
C GLU A 155 22.03 3.21 16.20
N HIS A 156 20.70 3.11 16.36
CA HIS A 156 19.80 2.66 15.30
C HIS A 156 19.40 3.77 14.33
N TYR A 157 19.79 5.03 14.60
CA TYR A 157 19.42 6.17 13.76
C TYR A 157 19.80 5.94 12.28
N LEU A 158 21.06 5.58 12.00
CA LEU A 158 21.54 5.41 10.63
C LEU A 158 20.81 4.28 9.92
N TRP A 159 20.59 3.14 10.59
CA TRP A 159 19.86 2.01 10.02
C TRP A 159 18.41 2.36 9.69
N ILE A 160 17.70 3.02 10.62
CA ILE A 160 16.32 3.49 10.40
C ILE A 160 16.27 4.46 9.22
N HIS A 161 17.16 5.44 9.21
CA HIS A 161 17.26 6.44 8.16
C HIS A 161 17.53 5.80 6.79
N ASP A 162 18.47 4.85 6.71
CA ASP A 162 18.84 4.15 5.47
C ASP A 162 17.70 3.29 4.91
N VAL A 163 16.98 2.57 5.78
CA VAL A 163 15.80 1.77 5.38
C VAL A 163 14.71 2.68 4.81
N LEU A 164 14.43 3.82 5.47
CA LEU A 164 13.43 4.78 5.01
C LEU A 164 13.80 5.39 3.65
N HIS A 165 15.08 5.70 3.41
CA HIS A 165 15.52 6.28 2.13
C HIS A 165 15.83 5.23 1.05
N GLY A 166 15.71 3.94 1.39
CA GLY A 166 15.95 2.86 0.45
C GLY A 166 17.41 2.73 0.03
N ALA A 167 18.33 3.16 0.90
CA ALA A 167 19.75 2.88 0.75
C ALA A 167 19.98 1.36 0.88
N PRO A 168 21.03 0.81 0.25
CA PRO A 168 21.46 -0.57 0.47
C PRO A 168 22.10 -0.70 1.87
N GLY A 169 21.32 -0.49 2.92
CA GLY A 169 21.73 -0.59 4.32
C GLY A 169 21.38 -1.96 4.88
N THR A 170 22.41 -2.79 5.08
CA THR A 170 22.48 -4.00 5.92
C THR A 170 21.18 -4.81 6.05
N SER A 171 21.09 -5.86 5.24
CA SER A 171 19.94 -6.73 5.00
C SER A 171 19.48 -7.61 6.17
N ASP A 172 19.98 -7.41 7.37
CA ASP A 172 19.54 -8.19 8.52
C ASP A 172 18.62 -7.33 9.40
N PRO A 173 17.40 -7.81 9.69
CA PRO A 173 16.56 -7.20 10.71
C PRO A 173 17.40 -7.06 11.99
N LEU A 174 17.39 -5.88 12.59
CA LEU A 174 17.94 -5.73 13.95
C LEU A 174 17.35 -6.83 14.83
N PRO A 175 18.15 -7.54 15.63
CA PRO A 175 17.62 -8.46 16.63
C PRO A 175 16.70 -7.66 17.55
N ILE A 176 15.39 -7.79 17.35
CA ILE A 176 14.41 -7.21 18.26
C ILE A 176 14.44 -8.13 19.48
N GLU A 177 15.25 -7.78 20.49
CA GLU A 177 15.28 -8.51 21.75
C GLU A 177 13.85 -8.59 22.34
N GLY A 178 13.36 -9.82 22.54
CA GLY A 178 12.08 -10.08 23.21
C GLY A 178 10.86 -10.39 22.32
N LEU A 179 11.01 -10.72 21.03
CA LEU A 179 9.87 -11.15 20.19
C LEU A 179 9.86 -12.66 19.87
N PRO A 180 8.73 -13.37 20.01
CA PRO A 180 8.59 -14.71 19.43
C PRO A 180 8.67 -14.63 17.90
N SER A 181 9.47 -15.53 17.30
CA SER A 181 9.76 -15.60 15.85
C SER A 181 8.54 -15.71 14.93
N SER A 182 7.34 -15.95 15.48
CA SER A 182 6.08 -16.06 14.75
C SER A 182 5.57 -14.73 14.14
N LEU A 183 6.08 -13.58 14.58
CA LEU A 183 5.71 -12.26 14.04
C LEU A 183 6.65 -11.72 12.95
N LEU A 184 7.76 -12.43 12.66
CA LEU A 184 8.74 -12.05 11.63
C LEU A 184 8.36 -12.50 10.22
N VAL A 185 7.24 -13.22 10.06
CA VAL A 185 6.68 -13.48 8.73
C VAL A 185 6.03 -12.18 8.25
N PRO A 186 6.35 -11.66 7.05
CA PRO A 186 5.61 -10.56 6.46
C PRO A 186 4.16 -11.00 6.32
N SER A 187 3.34 -10.64 7.30
CA SER A 187 1.91 -10.87 7.25
C SER A 187 1.42 -10.03 6.09
N GLY A 188 1.12 -10.73 4.99
CA GLY A 188 0.65 -10.11 3.77
C GLY A 188 -0.45 -9.12 4.12
N ILE A 189 -0.28 -7.89 3.64
CA ILE A 189 -1.25 -6.80 3.62
C ILE A 189 -2.67 -7.37 3.71
N LYS A 190 -3.21 -7.45 4.92
CA LYS A 190 -4.57 -7.92 5.18
C LYS A 190 -5.28 -6.77 5.88
N ARG A 191 -5.99 -6.03 5.02
CA ARG A 191 -7.20 -5.23 5.27
C ARG A 191 -7.09 -4.11 6.30
N MET A 192 -7.12 -2.88 5.77
CA MET A 192 -7.59 -1.68 6.47
C MET A 192 -8.62 -0.90 5.63
N PHE A 193 -9.13 -1.46 4.52
CA PHE A 193 -10.06 -0.76 3.60
C PHE A 193 -11.18 -1.67 3.06
N ASP A 194 -11.73 -2.55 3.90
CA ASP A 194 -12.99 -3.24 3.61
C ASP A 194 -13.96 -2.92 4.76
N ASP A 195 -14.45 -1.69 4.84
CA ASP A 195 -15.66 -1.32 5.58
C ASP A 195 -16.25 -0.08 4.90
N ASP A 196 -17.30 -0.31 4.11
CA ASP A 196 -18.44 0.58 3.86
C ASP A 196 -19.27 0.04 2.66
N ILE A 197 -19.95 -1.09 2.88
CA ILE A 197 -21.26 -1.36 2.26
C ILE A 197 -22.15 -1.92 3.37
N ASP A 198 -22.75 -1.01 4.14
CA ASP A 198 -24.01 -1.30 4.80
C ASP A 198 -25.12 -1.36 3.74
N SER A 199 -25.75 -2.52 3.61
CA SER A 199 -27.12 -2.60 3.09
C SER A 199 -27.87 -3.63 3.91
N GLU A 200 -28.70 -3.08 4.79
CA GLU A 200 -29.64 -3.79 5.64
C GLU A 200 -30.52 -4.76 4.84
N ASP A 201 -30.63 -5.96 5.39
CA ASP A 201 -31.59 -6.99 5.06
C ASP A 201 -33.02 -6.52 5.40
N GLY A 202 -33.85 -6.38 4.37
CA GLY A 202 -35.26 -6.05 4.45
C GLY A 202 -36.13 -7.17 3.89
N SER A 203 -36.11 -8.32 4.55
CA SER A 203 -37.01 -9.46 4.37
C SER A 203 -38.48 -9.07 4.07
N LYS A 204 -39.02 -9.48 2.92
CA LYS A 204 -40.47 -9.75 2.73
C LYS A 204 -40.67 -10.88 1.73
N LYS A 205 -40.73 -12.11 2.25
CA LYS A 205 -41.39 -13.25 1.60
C LYS A 205 -42.87 -12.91 1.39
N LYS A 206 -43.35 -12.91 0.15
CA LYS A 206 -44.78 -13.11 -0.15
C LYS A 206 -44.95 -14.28 -1.11
N LYS A 207 -45.59 -15.31 -0.56
CA LYS A 207 -46.02 -16.57 -1.15
C LYS A 207 -47.45 -16.36 -1.64
N ILE A 208 -47.73 -16.45 -2.94
CA ILE A 208 -49.09 -16.56 -3.51
C ILE A 208 -48.93 -17.45 -4.76
N LYS A 209 -49.11 -18.77 -4.63
CA LYS A 209 -50.35 -19.58 -4.74
C LYS A 209 -50.64 -19.96 -6.20
N LEU A 210 -50.41 -21.25 -6.46
CA LEU A 210 -50.91 -22.05 -7.58
C LEU A 210 -52.45 -21.99 -7.60
N GLU A 211 -53.07 -21.85 -8.77
CA GLU A 211 -54.37 -22.45 -9.09
C GLU A 211 -54.57 -22.43 -10.62
N GLU A 212 -54.76 -23.66 -11.14
CA GLU A 212 -55.32 -24.17 -12.41
C GLU A 212 -54.89 -23.61 -13.78
#